data_AF-A0A522EXX3-F1
#
_entry.id   AF-A0A522EXX3-F1
#
_cell.length_a   1.000
_cell.length_b   1.000
_cell.length_c   1.000
_cell.angle_alpha   90.00
_cell.angle_beta   90.00
_cell.angle_gamma   90.00
#
_symmetry.space_group_name_H-M   'P 1'
#
loop_
_entity.id
_entity.type
_entity.pdbx_description
1 polymer ?
#
loop_
_entity_poly.entity_id
_entity_poly.type
_entity_poly.pdbx_seq_one_letter_code
_entity_poly.pdbx_strand_id
1 'polypeptide(L)'
;MRQLENYIHETLGTDIHPAPISKSGLGNLPMFIKEAYKLDYAILHNNNLILAEAKDNEHLSILQTTKQFEQIKKAFNKNVVLVAADMTAITRKRLIEHGINFIVPGKQMYLPDLLIDLRENFSNTKNKHRITHLLPSAQFIVLYHILHRNEKRKIEEHSFKELAKKFNYTQMAITKAIDNLKQHGLCKAEGTKEKFVRFNYERNELWNAALPLMVNPVLKKIYVDEKPKKVFMLHSNESALPEYSDMNPSTQEYYAIDKTAFYKLQKNNALVNANDYEGKYCLEVWKYNPLTLVGEMPNDRAVVDPLSLYLNLKEVRDARIEMALDKILEKYIW
;
A
#
# COMPACT_ATOMS: atom_id res chain seq x y z
N MET A 1 -24.58 18.66 -9.11
CA MET A 1 -25.11 18.50 -10.49
C MET A 1 -24.04 18.39 -11.58
N ARG A 2 -23.16 19.38 -11.83
CA ARG A 2 -22.12 19.26 -12.89
C ARG A 2 -21.24 18.00 -12.79
N GLN A 3 -20.83 17.62 -11.57
CA GLN A 3 -20.06 16.39 -11.35
C GLN A 3 -20.87 15.12 -11.69
N LEU A 4 -22.18 15.12 -11.48
CA LEU A 4 -23.07 14.02 -11.86
C LEU A 4 -23.20 13.93 -13.39
N GLU A 5 -23.38 15.07 -14.05
CA GLU A 5 -23.50 15.14 -15.51
C GLU A 5 -22.25 14.59 -16.19
N ASN A 6 -21.06 15.07 -15.80
CA ASN A 6 -19.79 14.57 -16.30
C ASN A 6 -19.62 13.07 -16.02
N TYR A 7 -19.96 12.62 -14.81
CA TYR A 7 -19.84 11.21 -14.43
C TYR A 7 -20.73 10.30 -15.28
N ILE A 8 -21.97 10.71 -15.53
CA ILE A 8 -22.91 9.95 -16.37
C ILE A 8 -22.41 9.91 -17.82
N HIS A 9 -21.89 11.02 -18.34
CA HIS A 9 -21.28 11.07 -19.66
C HIS A 9 -20.07 10.13 -19.79
N GLU A 10 -19.14 10.17 -18.83
CA GLU A 10 -17.94 9.34 -18.83
C GLU A 10 -18.24 7.84 -18.66
N THR A 11 -19.18 7.48 -17.77
CA THR A 11 -19.46 6.08 -17.41
C THR A 11 -20.45 5.42 -18.37
N LEU A 12 -21.48 6.14 -18.84
CA LEU A 12 -22.55 5.58 -19.67
C LEU A 12 -22.51 6.05 -21.13
N GLY A 13 -21.64 7.01 -21.48
CA GLY A 13 -21.60 7.59 -22.82
C GLY A 13 -22.87 8.34 -23.20
N THR A 14 -23.66 8.78 -22.21
CA THR A 14 -24.93 9.49 -22.42
C THR A 14 -24.97 10.76 -21.60
N ASP A 15 -25.67 11.77 -22.09
CA ASP A 15 -25.88 13.00 -21.35
C ASP A 15 -27.13 12.90 -20.48
N ILE A 16 -27.03 13.45 -19.27
CA ILE A 16 -28.15 13.67 -18.37
C ILE A 16 -28.33 15.18 -18.21
N HIS A 17 -29.58 15.64 -18.22
CA HIS A 17 -29.91 17.05 -18.03
C HIS A 17 -30.87 17.21 -16.87
N PRO A 18 -30.35 17.42 -15.64
CA PRO A 18 -31.18 17.68 -14.47
C PRO A 18 -31.94 19.00 -14.62
N ALA A 19 -33.25 18.96 -14.42
CA ALA A 19 -34.12 20.14 -14.46
C ALA A 19 -34.87 20.31 -13.12
N PRO A 20 -34.83 21.49 -12.49
CA PRO A 20 -35.45 21.68 -11.18
C PRO A 20 -36.97 21.49 -11.21
N ILE A 21 -37.51 20.85 -10.17
CA ILE A 21 -38.96 20.72 -10.00
C ILE A 21 -39.54 22.07 -9.58
N SER A 22 -40.58 22.53 -10.29
CA SER A 22 -41.26 23.80 -10.00
C SER A 22 -41.93 23.80 -8.61
N LYS A 23 -42.13 24.99 -8.04
CA LYS A 23 -42.80 25.15 -6.73
C LYS A 23 -44.20 24.52 -6.67
N SER A 24 -44.95 24.58 -7.78
CA SER A 24 -46.26 23.92 -7.89
C SER A 24 -46.13 22.39 -7.92
N GLY A 25 -45.12 21.84 -8.59
CA GLY A 25 -44.83 20.40 -8.60
C GLY A 25 -44.39 19.86 -7.24
N LEU A 26 -43.73 20.67 -6.42
CA LEU A 26 -43.36 20.33 -5.03
C LEU A 26 -44.53 20.47 -4.04
N GLY A 27 -45.65 21.07 -4.43
CA GLY A 27 -46.80 21.34 -3.55
C GLY A 27 -47.38 20.10 -2.88
N ASN A 28 -47.28 18.95 -3.56
CA ASN A 28 -47.81 17.66 -3.09
C ASN A 28 -46.89 16.93 -2.09
N LEU A 29 -45.69 17.46 -1.81
CA LEU A 29 -44.75 16.85 -0.87
C LEU A 29 -44.82 17.47 0.53
N PRO A 30 -44.69 16.64 1.59
CA PRO A 30 -44.52 17.12 2.96
C PRO A 30 -43.32 18.06 3.12
N MET A 31 -43.42 19.00 4.06
CA MET A 31 -42.40 20.03 4.31
C MET A 31 -41.02 19.43 4.64
N PHE A 32 -40.98 18.39 5.47
CA PHE A 32 -39.72 17.73 5.85
C PHE A 32 -38.96 17.13 4.66
N ILE A 33 -39.64 16.68 3.60
CA ILE A 33 -38.98 16.19 2.37
C ILE A 33 -38.36 17.35 1.60
N LYS A 34 -39.11 18.45 1.47
CA LYS A 34 -38.66 19.67 0.78
C LYS A 34 -37.47 20.32 1.49
N GLU A 35 -37.38 20.15 2.81
CA GLU A 35 -36.25 20.61 3.61
C GLU A 35 -35.06 19.69 3.47
N ALA A 36 -35.26 18.37 3.53
CA ALA A 36 -34.19 17.37 3.47
C ALA A 36 -33.51 17.24 2.09
N TYR A 37 -34.26 17.42 1.00
CA TYR A 37 -33.76 17.17 -0.35
C TYR A 37 -33.94 18.36 -1.29
N LYS A 38 -32.99 18.52 -2.19
CA LYS A 38 -33.18 19.22 -3.45
C LYS A 38 -33.57 18.19 -4.52
N LEU A 39 -34.68 18.44 -5.20
CA LEU A 39 -35.25 17.50 -6.19
C LEU A 39 -35.16 18.09 -7.60
N ASP A 40 -34.60 17.30 -8.52
CA ASP A 40 -34.50 17.64 -9.94
C ASP A 40 -35.07 16.46 -10.78
N TYR A 41 -35.80 16.77 -11.86
CA TYR A 41 -36.14 15.79 -12.89
C TYR A 41 -34.93 15.44 -13.72
N ALA A 42 -34.80 14.18 -14.12
CA ALA A 42 -33.81 13.77 -15.11
C ALA A 42 -34.33 12.61 -15.96
N ILE A 43 -33.72 12.45 -17.13
CA ILE A 43 -33.96 11.31 -18.03
C ILE A 43 -32.64 10.57 -18.21
N LEU A 44 -32.65 9.26 -17.96
CA LEU A 44 -31.49 8.39 -18.17
C LEU A 44 -31.93 7.17 -18.97
N HIS A 45 -31.35 6.94 -20.15
CA HIS A 45 -31.73 5.86 -21.07
C HIS A 45 -33.26 5.71 -21.22
N ASN A 46 -33.96 6.81 -21.50
CA ASN A 46 -35.43 6.91 -21.62
C ASN A 46 -36.24 6.62 -20.34
N ASN A 47 -35.60 6.51 -19.18
CA ASN A 47 -36.27 6.38 -17.90
C ASN A 47 -36.38 7.74 -17.21
N ASN A 48 -37.60 8.11 -16.83
CA ASN A 48 -37.87 9.34 -16.08
C ASN A 48 -37.57 9.13 -14.60
N LEU A 49 -36.67 9.94 -14.05
CA LEU A 49 -36.16 9.82 -12.69
C LEU A 49 -36.36 11.12 -11.91
N ILE A 50 -36.41 10.99 -10.58
CA ILE A 50 -36.24 12.10 -9.64
C ILE A 50 -34.86 11.95 -9.00
N LEU A 51 -33.99 12.92 -9.23
CA LEU A 51 -32.73 13.05 -8.52
C LEU A 51 -32.99 13.74 -7.20
N ALA A 52 -32.64 13.09 -6.09
CA ALA A 52 -32.75 13.64 -4.75
C ALA A 52 -31.34 13.87 -4.18
N GLU A 53 -30.91 15.13 -4.15
CA GLU A 53 -29.65 15.55 -3.54
C GLU A 53 -29.93 15.93 -2.07
N ALA A 54 -29.33 15.21 -1.13
CA ALA A 54 -29.50 15.49 0.29
C ALA A 54 -28.82 16.82 0.64
N LYS A 55 -29.52 17.70 1.36
CA LYS A 55 -28.96 18.98 1.80
C LYS A 55 -28.00 18.85 2.99
N ASP A 56 -28.14 17.76 3.74
CA ASP A 56 -27.23 17.36 4.81
C ASP A 56 -26.85 15.87 4.60
N ASN A 57 -25.55 15.62 4.41
CA ASN A 57 -25.02 14.29 4.14
C ASN A 57 -24.54 13.56 5.41
N GLU A 58 -24.40 14.23 6.56
CA GLU A 58 -23.75 13.64 7.75
C GLU A 58 -24.70 12.75 8.57
N HIS A 59 -26.01 12.86 8.38
CA HIS A 59 -27.02 12.17 9.20
C HIS A 59 -28.14 11.46 8.40
N LEU A 60 -27.82 10.84 7.27
CA LEU A 60 -28.80 10.06 6.49
C LEU A 60 -29.17 8.73 7.19
N SER A 61 -30.38 8.67 7.77
CA SER A 61 -30.97 7.44 8.29
C SER A 61 -31.65 6.63 7.18
N ILE A 62 -31.20 5.40 6.94
CA ILE A 62 -31.68 4.54 5.85
C ILE A 62 -33.20 4.32 5.93
N LEU A 63 -33.73 4.01 7.11
CA LEU A 63 -35.17 3.78 7.30
C LEU A 63 -36.01 5.02 7.00
N GLN A 64 -35.49 6.21 7.29
CA GLN A 64 -36.16 7.47 6.96
C GLN A 64 -36.08 7.74 5.45
N THR A 65 -34.91 7.57 4.85
CA THR A 65 -34.70 7.71 3.40
C THR A 65 -35.64 6.79 2.61
N THR A 66 -35.78 5.52 2.99
CA THR A 66 -36.71 4.59 2.32
C THR A 66 -38.14 5.12 2.35
N LYS A 67 -38.64 5.53 3.53
CA LYS A 67 -40.01 6.05 3.67
C LYS A 67 -40.22 7.35 2.88
N GLN A 68 -39.22 8.23 2.89
CA GLN A 68 -39.26 9.49 2.14
C GLN A 68 -39.25 9.24 0.63
N PHE A 69 -38.43 8.30 0.15
CA PHE A 69 -38.35 7.97 -1.27
C PHE A 69 -39.64 7.31 -1.76
N GLU A 70 -40.29 6.48 -0.95
CA GLU A 70 -41.62 5.95 -1.26
C GLU A 70 -42.68 7.06 -1.42
N GLN A 71 -42.63 8.09 -0.57
CA GLN A 71 -43.54 9.24 -0.69
C GLN A 71 -43.26 10.06 -1.96
N ILE A 72 -41.98 10.30 -2.28
CA ILE A 72 -41.58 10.99 -3.52
C ILE A 72 -42.00 10.16 -4.74
N LYS A 73 -41.76 8.85 -4.72
CA LYS A 73 -42.14 7.92 -5.80
C LYS A 73 -43.65 7.95 -6.05
N LYS A 74 -44.47 7.94 -4.99
CA LYS A 74 -45.94 8.07 -5.10
C LYS A 74 -46.37 9.43 -5.64
N ALA A 75 -45.71 10.52 -5.23
CA ALA A 75 -46.08 11.87 -5.66
C ALA A 75 -45.78 12.13 -7.15
N PHE A 76 -44.67 11.59 -7.68
CA PHE A 76 -44.22 11.86 -9.05
C PHE A 76 -44.40 10.69 -10.03
N ASN A 77 -44.79 9.52 -9.51
CA ASN A 77 -44.88 8.25 -10.24
C ASN A 77 -43.60 7.93 -11.02
N LYS A 78 -42.43 8.11 -10.38
CA LYS A 78 -41.08 7.97 -10.96
C LYS A 78 -40.12 7.38 -9.95
N ASN A 79 -39.11 6.68 -10.45
CA ASN A 79 -38.05 6.16 -9.58
C ASN A 79 -37.23 7.31 -9.02
N VAL A 80 -36.83 7.17 -7.76
CA VAL A 80 -36.07 8.18 -7.02
C VAL A 80 -34.65 7.69 -6.87
N VAL A 81 -33.69 8.56 -7.15
CA VAL A 81 -32.27 8.27 -7.09
C VAL A 81 -31.60 9.24 -6.13
N LEU A 82 -30.98 8.72 -5.07
CA LEU A 82 -30.17 9.52 -4.16
C LEU A 82 -28.89 9.96 -4.87
N VAL A 83 -28.60 11.26 -4.89
CA VAL A 83 -27.31 11.77 -5.37
C VAL A 83 -26.54 12.31 -4.16
N ALA A 84 -25.38 11.73 -3.91
CA ALA A 84 -24.50 12.14 -2.81
C ALA A 84 -23.08 12.38 -3.30
N ALA A 85 -22.43 13.44 -2.82
CA ALA A 85 -21.05 13.75 -3.18
C ALA A 85 -20.06 12.71 -2.62
N ASP A 86 -20.34 12.18 -1.43
CA ASP A 86 -19.60 11.08 -0.82
C ASP A 86 -20.52 10.22 0.05
N MET A 87 -20.07 9.00 0.37
CA MET A 87 -20.79 8.05 1.18
C MET A 87 -19.85 7.03 1.84
N THR A 88 -20.03 6.82 3.15
CA THR A 88 -19.29 5.79 3.89
C THR A 88 -19.61 4.39 3.38
N ALA A 89 -18.68 3.44 3.56
CA ALA A 89 -18.89 2.04 3.17
C ALA A 89 -20.09 1.40 3.90
N ILE A 90 -20.34 1.78 5.16
CA ILE A 90 -21.45 1.27 5.96
C ILE A 90 -22.79 1.76 5.40
N THR A 91 -22.92 3.07 5.11
CA THR A 91 -24.13 3.64 4.52
C THR A 91 -24.43 3.02 3.16
N ARG A 92 -23.41 2.91 2.31
CA ARG A 92 -23.50 2.28 0.99
C ARG A 92 -23.98 0.83 1.07
N LYS A 93 -23.40 0.02 1.96
CA LYS A 93 -23.82 -1.37 2.15
C LYS A 93 -25.30 -1.45 2.52
N ARG A 94 -25.76 -0.59 3.43
CA ARG A 94 -27.17 -0.54 3.84
C ARG A 94 -28.10 -0.09 2.70
N LEU A 95 -27.71 0.89 1.88
CA LEU A 95 -28.52 1.28 0.72
C LEU A 95 -28.69 0.13 -0.28
N ILE A 96 -27.63 -0.65 -0.51
CA ILE A 96 -27.66 -1.85 -1.36
C ILE A 96 -28.57 -2.93 -0.75
N GLU A 97 -28.40 -3.22 0.54
CA GLU A 97 -29.24 -4.20 1.27
C GLU A 97 -30.73 -3.85 1.20
N HIS A 98 -31.06 -2.56 1.16
CA HIS A 98 -32.43 -2.05 1.05
C HIS A 98 -32.88 -1.75 -0.41
N GLY A 99 -32.05 -2.02 -1.41
CA GLY A 99 -32.41 -1.83 -2.83
C GLY A 99 -32.67 -0.37 -3.22
N ILE A 100 -32.07 0.59 -2.52
CA ILE A 100 -32.30 2.03 -2.78
C ILE A 100 -31.39 2.49 -3.92
N ASN A 101 -31.96 3.12 -4.95
CA ASN A 101 -31.17 3.70 -6.04
C ASN A 101 -30.29 4.85 -5.52
N PHE A 102 -28.99 4.82 -5.81
CA PHE A 102 -28.08 5.91 -5.50
C PHE A 102 -26.96 6.07 -6.54
N ILE A 103 -26.46 7.30 -6.64
CA ILE A 103 -25.28 7.68 -7.41
C ILE A 103 -24.34 8.47 -6.52
N VAL A 104 -23.10 8.01 -6.43
CA VAL A 104 -21.97 8.75 -5.89
C VAL A 104 -21.02 9.02 -7.06
N PRO A 105 -21.04 10.23 -7.66
CA PRO A 105 -20.24 10.55 -8.82
C PRO A 105 -18.76 10.18 -8.64
N GLY A 106 -18.19 9.48 -9.63
CA GLY A 106 -16.80 9.01 -9.61
C GLY A 106 -16.52 7.82 -8.68
N LYS A 107 -17.53 7.24 -8.01
CA LYS A 107 -17.35 6.07 -7.13
C LYS A 107 -18.26 4.90 -7.48
N GLN A 108 -19.57 5.12 -7.53
CA GLN A 108 -20.54 4.05 -7.74
C GLN A 108 -21.90 4.58 -8.20
N MET A 109 -22.50 3.84 -9.13
CA MET A 109 -23.87 4.00 -9.60
C MET A 109 -24.60 2.68 -9.37
N TYR A 110 -25.53 2.67 -8.42
CA TYR A 110 -26.35 1.51 -8.09
C TYR A 110 -27.82 1.89 -8.29
N LEU A 111 -28.39 1.47 -9.41
CA LEU A 111 -29.78 1.73 -9.81
C LEU A 111 -30.46 0.38 -10.07
N PRO A 112 -30.83 -0.39 -9.01
CA PRO A 112 -31.46 -1.70 -9.15
C PRO A 112 -32.76 -1.64 -9.97
N ASP A 113 -33.53 -0.55 -9.87
CA ASP A 113 -34.75 -0.35 -10.68
C ASP A 113 -34.46 -0.30 -12.20
N LEU A 114 -33.22 0.00 -12.59
CA LEU A 114 -32.74 0.04 -13.97
C LEU A 114 -31.78 -1.10 -14.30
N LEU A 115 -31.56 -2.04 -13.37
CA LEU A 115 -30.59 -3.14 -13.48
C LEU A 115 -29.13 -2.66 -13.69
N ILE A 116 -28.79 -1.48 -13.17
CA ILE A 116 -27.44 -0.90 -13.26
C ILE A 116 -26.74 -1.06 -11.90
N ASP A 117 -25.59 -1.74 -11.88
CA ASP A 117 -24.64 -1.72 -10.77
C ASP A 117 -23.23 -1.49 -11.35
N LEU A 118 -22.91 -0.23 -11.56
CA LEU A 118 -21.60 0.20 -12.05
C LEU A 118 -20.77 0.69 -10.88
N ARG A 119 -19.59 0.11 -10.75
CA ARG A 119 -18.63 0.44 -9.72
C ARG A 119 -17.37 0.85 -10.44
N GLU A 120 -16.91 2.08 -10.19
CA GLU A 120 -15.64 2.58 -10.73
C GLU A 120 -14.43 1.79 -10.19
N ASN A 121 -14.68 0.88 -9.23
CA ASN A 121 -13.71 -0.11 -8.78
C ASN A 121 -13.49 -1.20 -9.84
N PHE A 122 -12.70 -0.87 -10.86
CA PHE A 122 -11.99 -1.89 -11.64
C PHE A 122 -11.04 -2.67 -10.72
N SER A 123 -11.39 -3.93 -10.48
CA SER A 123 -10.58 -4.94 -9.77
C SER A 123 -10.35 -4.69 -8.27
N ASN A 124 -10.24 -5.81 -7.55
CA ASN A 124 -9.59 -5.94 -6.25
C ASN A 124 -8.10 -5.50 -6.29
N THR A 125 -7.82 -4.26 -6.70
CA THR A 125 -6.63 -3.54 -6.23
C THR A 125 -7.01 -2.92 -4.89
N LYS A 126 -6.97 -3.77 -3.86
CA LYS A 126 -6.96 -3.35 -2.46
C LYS A 126 -6.13 -2.07 -2.35
N ASN A 127 -6.74 -1.00 -1.86
CA ASN A 127 -6.04 0.18 -1.35
C ASN A 127 -4.91 0.69 -2.26
N LYS A 128 -5.23 1.46 -3.30
CA LYS A 128 -4.41 2.64 -3.58
C LYS A 128 -4.63 3.68 -2.45
N HIS A 129 -4.29 3.33 -1.21
CA HIS A 129 -3.32 4.21 -0.59
C HIS A 129 -2.18 4.16 -1.59
N ARG A 130 -1.86 5.29 -2.23
CA ARG A 130 -0.60 5.45 -2.98
C ARG A 130 0.41 4.64 -2.17
N ILE A 131 0.87 3.48 -2.67
CA ILE A 131 1.85 2.71 -1.91
C ILE A 131 2.99 3.70 -1.83
N THR A 132 3.20 4.33 -0.67
CA THR A 132 4.17 5.42 -0.52
C THR A 132 5.56 4.86 -0.34
N HIS A 133 5.65 3.55 -0.11
CA HIS A 133 6.88 2.86 0.25
C HIS A 133 7.03 1.54 -0.49
N LEU A 134 8.27 1.13 -0.71
CA LEU A 134 8.58 -0.16 -1.32
C LEU A 134 8.10 -1.33 -0.45
N LEU A 135 7.64 -2.38 -1.12
CA LEU A 135 7.52 -3.69 -0.48
C LEU A 135 8.92 -4.14 -0.02
N PRO A 136 9.05 -4.89 1.10
CA PRO A 136 10.35 -5.37 1.54
C PRO A 136 11.11 -6.18 0.49
N SER A 137 10.40 -6.96 -0.33
CA SER A 137 10.99 -7.70 -1.45
C SER A 137 11.41 -6.80 -2.63
N ALA A 138 10.73 -5.68 -2.85
CA ALA A 138 11.11 -4.69 -3.87
C ALA A 138 12.36 -3.92 -3.42
N GLN A 139 12.39 -3.48 -2.16
CA GLN A 139 13.58 -2.91 -1.53
C GLN A 139 14.77 -3.86 -1.58
N PHE A 140 14.58 -5.13 -1.22
CA PHE A 140 15.62 -6.16 -1.32
C PHE A 140 16.26 -6.20 -2.71
N ILE A 141 15.45 -6.20 -3.78
CA ILE A 141 15.94 -6.24 -5.15
C ILE A 141 16.77 -4.99 -5.49
N VAL A 142 16.35 -3.80 -5.06
CA VAL A 142 17.09 -2.54 -5.27
C VAL A 142 18.42 -2.57 -4.53
N LEU A 143 18.41 -2.95 -3.26
CA LEU A 143 19.64 -3.02 -2.45
C LEU A 143 20.63 -4.03 -3.04
N TYR A 144 20.13 -5.21 -3.44
CA TYR A 144 20.96 -6.23 -4.08
C TYR A 144 21.56 -5.70 -5.39
N HIS A 145 20.77 -5.02 -6.23
CA HIS A 145 21.26 -4.43 -7.48
C HIS A 145 22.45 -3.49 -7.25
N ILE A 146 22.31 -2.60 -6.26
CA ILE A 146 23.31 -1.58 -5.96
C ILE A 146 24.60 -2.21 -5.42
N LEU A 147 24.48 -3.18 -4.51
CA LEU A 147 25.62 -3.79 -3.83
C LEU A 147 26.40 -4.77 -4.71
N HIS A 148 25.71 -5.52 -5.57
CA HIS A 148 26.28 -6.65 -6.30
C HIS A 148 26.47 -6.41 -7.80
N ARG A 149 26.65 -5.15 -8.22
CA ARG A 149 26.77 -4.77 -9.64
C ARG A 149 27.95 -5.39 -10.39
N ASN A 150 28.99 -5.79 -9.66
CA ASN A 150 30.22 -6.38 -10.19
C ASN A 150 30.17 -7.91 -10.24
N GLU A 151 29.06 -8.54 -9.86
CA GLU A 151 28.90 -9.98 -10.03
C GLU A 151 28.99 -10.38 -11.50
N LYS A 152 29.49 -11.60 -11.75
CA LYS A 152 29.66 -12.17 -13.09
C LYS A 152 28.37 -12.18 -13.93
N ARG A 153 27.21 -12.20 -13.27
CA ARG A 153 25.90 -12.06 -13.92
C ARG A 153 25.05 -11.05 -13.17
N LYS A 154 24.69 -9.98 -13.84
CA LYS A 154 23.86 -8.91 -13.25
C LYS A 154 22.44 -9.41 -13.04
N ILE A 155 21.73 -8.85 -12.07
CA ILE A 155 20.33 -9.24 -11.84
C ILE A 155 19.42 -8.94 -13.03
N GLU A 156 19.77 -7.95 -13.84
CA GLU A 156 19.05 -7.60 -15.07
C GLU A 156 19.20 -8.69 -16.15
N GLU A 157 20.25 -9.50 -16.10
CA GLU A 157 20.47 -10.61 -17.03
C GLU A 157 19.72 -11.89 -16.62
N HIS A 158 19.09 -11.89 -15.45
CA HIS A 158 18.32 -13.02 -14.95
C HIS A 158 16.83 -12.79 -15.21
N SER A 159 16.17 -13.83 -15.72
CA SER A 159 14.72 -13.87 -15.80
C SER A 159 14.10 -13.83 -14.40
N PHE A 160 12.83 -13.45 -14.28
CA PHE A 160 12.14 -13.44 -12.98
C PHE A 160 12.14 -14.81 -12.29
N LYS A 161 12.13 -15.90 -13.08
CA LYS A 161 12.22 -17.27 -12.58
C LYS A 161 13.59 -17.57 -11.99
N GLU A 162 14.66 -17.11 -12.64
CA GLU A 162 16.02 -17.27 -12.14
C GLU A 162 16.28 -16.41 -10.91
N LEU A 163 15.79 -15.17 -10.89
CA LEU A 163 15.83 -14.30 -9.71
C LEU A 163 15.10 -14.94 -8.52
N ALA A 164 13.94 -15.54 -8.75
CA ALA A 164 13.19 -16.26 -7.72
C ALA A 164 14.03 -17.38 -7.09
N LYS A 165 14.68 -18.19 -7.94
CA LYS A 165 15.59 -19.25 -7.48
C LYS A 165 16.80 -18.68 -6.73
N LYS A 166 17.44 -17.65 -7.28
CA LYS A 166 18.66 -17.03 -6.71
C LYS A 166 18.40 -16.43 -5.34
N PHE A 167 17.29 -15.71 -5.18
CA PHE A 167 16.95 -15.02 -3.94
C PHE A 167 16.12 -15.86 -2.96
N ASN A 168 15.81 -17.12 -3.32
CA ASN A 168 14.92 -18.00 -2.56
C ASN A 168 13.54 -17.39 -2.31
N TYR A 169 13.00 -16.70 -3.32
CA TYR A 169 11.63 -16.20 -3.35
C TYR A 169 10.77 -17.05 -4.28
N THR A 170 9.44 -16.96 -4.13
CA THR A 170 8.54 -17.47 -5.17
C THR A 170 8.57 -16.54 -6.39
N GLN A 171 8.34 -17.09 -7.59
CA GLN A 171 8.27 -16.26 -8.80
C GLN A 171 7.18 -15.19 -8.69
N MET A 172 6.05 -15.52 -8.05
CA MET A 172 4.98 -14.55 -7.78
C MET A 172 5.44 -13.39 -6.88
N ALA A 173 6.28 -13.65 -5.88
CA ALA A 173 6.84 -12.60 -5.02
C ALA A 173 7.79 -11.69 -5.80
N ILE A 174 8.62 -12.24 -6.69
CA ILE A 174 9.48 -11.45 -7.59
C ILE A 174 8.63 -10.57 -8.53
N THR A 175 7.62 -11.14 -9.18
CA THR A 175 6.71 -10.37 -10.05
C THR A 175 6.07 -9.20 -9.29
N LYS A 176 5.53 -9.46 -8.08
CA LYS A 176 4.94 -8.41 -7.24
C LYS A 176 5.95 -7.34 -6.81
N ALA A 177 7.17 -7.74 -6.48
CA ALA A 177 8.25 -6.83 -6.13
C ALA A 177 8.59 -5.91 -7.31
N ILE A 178 8.74 -6.46 -8.52
CA ILE A 178 9.07 -5.70 -9.72
C ILE A 178 7.91 -4.82 -10.18
N ASP A 179 6.67 -5.29 -10.08
CA ASP A 179 5.50 -4.43 -10.35
C ASP A 179 5.38 -3.29 -9.34
N ASN A 180 5.76 -3.50 -8.07
CA ASN A 180 5.86 -2.42 -7.09
C ASN A 180 6.96 -1.41 -7.49
N LEU A 181 8.15 -1.85 -7.89
CA LEU A 181 9.21 -0.96 -8.40
C LEU A 181 8.77 -0.16 -9.63
N LYS A 182 8.05 -0.79 -10.57
CA LYS A 182 7.47 -0.14 -11.76
C LYS A 182 6.46 0.94 -11.40
N GLN A 183 5.60 0.69 -10.41
CA GLN A 183 4.62 1.69 -9.93
C GLN A 183 5.29 2.95 -9.39
N HIS A 184 6.52 2.82 -8.89
CA HIS A 184 7.35 3.92 -8.40
C HIS A 184 8.31 4.49 -9.46
N GLY A 185 8.24 4.02 -10.71
CA GLY A 185 9.10 4.50 -11.79
C GLY A 185 10.58 4.15 -11.62
N LEU A 186 10.93 3.16 -10.78
CA LEU A 186 12.32 2.77 -10.52
C LEU A 186 12.87 1.80 -11.59
N CYS A 187 11.99 1.03 -12.23
CA CYS A 187 12.39 0.05 -13.24
C CYS A 187 11.28 -0.18 -14.28
N LYS A 188 11.63 -0.96 -15.31
CA LYS A 188 10.73 -1.55 -16.30
C LYS A 188 10.91 -3.07 -16.30
N ALA A 189 9.95 -3.76 -16.90
CA ALA A 189 10.03 -5.19 -17.17
C ALA A 189 9.96 -5.40 -18.68
N GLU A 190 10.95 -6.08 -19.23
CA GLU A 190 11.08 -6.34 -20.67
C GLU A 190 11.03 -7.83 -20.98
N GLY A 191 10.61 -8.17 -22.21
CA GLY A 191 10.52 -9.54 -22.70
C GLY A 191 9.11 -10.13 -22.66
N THR A 192 8.86 -11.10 -23.54
CA THR A 192 7.53 -11.72 -23.76
C THR A 192 7.41 -13.05 -23.01
N LYS A 193 8.20 -14.04 -23.42
CA LYS A 193 8.23 -15.39 -22.82
C LYS A 193 8.99 -15.40 -21.50
N GLU A 194 10.15 -14.76 -21.47
CA GLU A 194 10.93 -14.52 -20.25
C GLU A 194 10.96 -13.03 -19.98
N LYS A 195 10.70 -12.65 -18.72
CA LYS A 195 10.69 -11.26 -18.28
C LYS A 195 11.95 -10.96 -17.51
N PHE A 196 12.54 -9.81 -17.82
CA PHE A 196 13.77 -9.30 -17.24
C PHE A 196 13.51 -7.91 -16.66
N VAL A 197 14.18 -7.58 -15.56
CA VAL A 197 14.11 -6.26 -14.96
C VAL A 197 15.14 -5.34 -15.63
N ARG A 198 14.75 -4.08 -15.84
CA ARG A 198 15.64 -3.00 -16.30
C ARG A 198 15.49 -1.80 -15.39
N PHE A 199 16.52 -1.39 -14.69
CA PHE A 199 16.45 -0.19 -13.86
C PHE A 199 16.47 1.07 -14.72
N ASN A 200 15.72 2.09 -14.29
CA ASN A 200 15.62 3.34 -15.05
C ASN A 200 16.76 4.31 -14.74
N TYR A 201 17.58 4.00 -13.74
CA TYR A 201 18.57 4.90 -13.14
C TYR A 201 19.87 4.14 -12.87
N GLU A 202 20.98 4.86 -12.92
CA GLU A 202 22.28 4.36 -12.48
C GLU A 202 22.37 4.32 -10.93
N ARG A 203 23.39 3.65 -10.37
CA ARG A 203 23.52 3.36 -8.91
C ARG A 203 23.14 4.52 -7.98
N ASN A 204 23.77 5.67 -8.14
CA ASN A 204 23.58 6.86 -7.30
C ASN A 204 22.15 7.42 -7.45
N GLU A 205 21.71 7.61 -8.70
CA GLU A 205 20.38 8.13 -9.01
C GLU A 205 19.27 7.18 -8.53
N LEU A 206 19.47 5.87 -8.69
CA LEU A 206 18.56 4.84 -8.21
C LEU A 206 18.43 4.88 -6.69
N TRP A 207 19.56 5.02 -5.98
CA TRP A 207 19.54 5.17 -4.53
C TRP A 207 18.74 6.40 -4.11
N ASN A 208 19.02 7.57 -4.68
CA ASN A 208 18.33 8.81 -4.35
C ASN A 208 16.83 8.76 -4.67
N ALA A 209 16.46 8.16 -5.81
CA ALA A 209 15.06 7.98 -6.20
C ALA A 209 14.31 6.99 -5.29
N ALA A 210 14.98 5.92 -4.84
CA ALA A 210 14.36 4.87 -4.04
C ALA A 210 14.36 5.18 -2.54
N LEU A 211 15.35 5.92 -2.01
CA LEU A 211 15.54 6.16 -0.57
C LEU A 211 14.29 6.71 0.15
N PRO A 212 13.54 7.70 -0.38
CA PRO A 212 12.31 8.19 0.27
C PRO A 212 11.21 7.12 0.38
N LEU A 213 11.27 6.10 -0.47
CA LEU A 213 10.32 5.00 -0.53
C LEU A 213 10.75 3.81 0.33
N MET A 214 12.02 3.75 0.73
CA MET A 214 12.54 2.62 1.51
C MET A 214 12.05 2.65 2.97
N VAL A 215 11.85 1.46 3.52
CA VAL A 215 11.40 1.23 4.89
C VAL A 215 12.54 0.66 5.74
N ASN A 216 12.44 0.85 7.06
CA ASN A 216 13.35 0.18 7.99
C ASN A 216 13.28 -1.35 7.78
N PRO A 217 14.42 -2.05 7.62
CA PRO A 217 14.46 -3.49 7.35
C PRO A 217 14.05 -4.34 8.56
N VAL A 218 14.14 -3.79 9.77
CA VAL A 218 13.77 -4.46 11.01
C VAL A 218 12.24 -4.48 11.14
N LEU A 219 11.69 -5.67 11.33
CA LEU A 219 10.27 -5.88 11.63
C LEU A 219 10.00 -5.66 13.12
N LYS A 220 10.86 -6.21 13.98
CA LYS A 220 10.81 -6.04 15.43
C LYS A 220 12.15 -6.39 16.07
N LYS A 221 12.36 -5.92 17.29
CA LYS A 221 13.51 -6.27 18.15
C LYS A 221 13.02 -7.14 19.30
N ILE A 222 13.81 -8.14 19.67
CA ILE A 222 13.54 -9.05 20.79
C ILE A 222 14.83 -9.25 21.55
N TYR A 223 14.80 -9.09 22.85
CA TYR A 223 15.95 -9.29 23.72
C TYR A 223 15.93 -10.68 24.33
N VAL A 224 17.11 -11.28 24.46
CA VAL A 224 17.33 -12.62 25.04
C VAL A 224 18.60 -12.64 25.87
N ASP A 225 18.63 -13.48 26.90
CA ASP A 225 19.79 -13.61 27.77
C ASP A 225 20.87 -14.53 27.20
N GLU A 226 20.45 -15.48 26.37
CA GLU A 226 21.32 -16.41 25.68
C GLU A 226 21.17 -16.33 24.17
N LYS A 227 22.32 -16.38 23.47
CA LYS A 227 22.35 -16.45 22.02
C LYS A 227 21.73 -17.77 21.54
N PRO A 228 20.72 -17.75 20.64
CA PRO A 228 20.12 -18.97 20.12
C PRO A 228 21.15 -19.89 19.46
N LYS A 229 21.11 -21.18 19.84
CA LYS A 229 22.02 -22.20 19.32
C LYS A 229 21.56 -22.69 17.94
N LYS A 230 22.50 -23.16 17.12
CA LYS A 230 22.25 -23.77 15.80
C LYS A 230 21.57 -22.85 14.76
N VAL A 231 21.64 -21.54 14.95
CA VAL A 231 21.20 -20.56 13.97
C VAL A 231 22.34 -19.60 13.70
N PHE A 232 22.71 -19.49 12.43
CA PHE A 232 23.67 -18.49 12.00
C PHE A 232 22.98 -17.14 11.92
N MET A 233 23.57 -16.12 12.53
CA MET A 233 23.04 -14.76 12.60
C MET A 233 24.18 -13.79 12.32
N LEU A 234 23.84 -12.67 11.70
CA LEU A 234 24.79 -11.61 11.38
C LEU A 234 24.74 -10.56 12.47
N HIS A 235 25.88 -9.96 12.82
CA HIS A 235 25.89 -8.74 13.61
C HIS A 235 25.12 -7.64 12.87
N SER A 236 24.32 -6.88 13.61
CA SER A 236 23.49 -5.80 13.07
C SER A 236 23.57 -4.55 13.93
N ASN A 237 22.84 -3.50 13.56
CA ASN A 237 22.77 -2.25 14.32
C ASN A 237 24.19 -1.72 14.66
N GLU A 238 24.38 -1.13 15.85
CA GLU A 238 25.69 -0.64 16.29
C GLU A 238 26.77 -1.74 16.37
N SER A 239 26.42 -3.02 16.50
CA SER A 239 27.41 -4.12 16.45
C SER A 239 27.99 -4.34 15.05
N ALA A 240 27.31 -3.86 13.99
CA ALA A 240 27.78 -3.95 12.61
C ALA A 240 28.57 -2.72 12.14
N LEU A 241 28.37 -1.55 12.76
CA LEU A 241 29.05 -0.30 12.39
C LEU A 241 30.59 -0.38 12.35
N PRO A 242 31.28 -1.14 13.22
CA PRO A 242 32.74 -1.24 13.18
C PRO A 242 33.30 -1.88 11.89
N GLU A 243 32.49 -2.62 11.12
CA GLU A 243 32.93 -3.15 9.81
C GLU A 243 32.99 -2.05 8.74
N TYR A 244 32.12 -1.04 8.86
CA TYR A 244 31.91 -0.03 7.83
C TYR A 244 32.42 1.36 8.21
N SER A 245 32.92 1.51 9.44
CA SER A 245 33.37 2.77 10.00
C SER A 245 34.37 2.54 11.12
N ASP A 246 35.04 3.61 11.56
CA ASP A 246 35.97 3.59 12.71
C ASP A 246 35.24 3.65 14.07
N MET A 247 33.95 3.31 14.11
CA MET A 247 33.18 3.33 15.35
C MET A 247 33.55 2.14 16.23
N ASN A 248 33.69 2.38 17.53
CA ASN A 248 33.89 1.31 18.49
C ASN A 248 32.63 0.44 18.62
N PRO A 249 32.79 -0.87 18.87
CA PRO A 249 31.65 -1.76 19.08
C PRO A 249 30.82 -1.31 20.28
N SER A 250 29.49 -1.41 20.14
CA SER A 250 28.55 -1.17 21.23
C SER A 250 28.69 -2.22 22.33
N THR A 251 28.35 -1.85 23.57
CA THR A 251 28.28 -2.80 24.69
C THR A 251 27.12 -3.77 24.52
N GLN A 252 26.01 -3.32 23.93
CA GLN A 252 24.90 -4.18 23.56
C GLN A 252 25.23 -4.92 22.27
N GLU A 253 25.12 -6.23 22.31
CA GLU A 253 25.28 -7.05 21.11
C GLU A 253 23.95 -7.18 20.35
N TYR A 254 23.97 -6.82 19.07
CA TYR A 254 22.85 -6.88 18.15
C TYR A 254 23.09 -7.91 17.05
N TYR A 255 22.06 -8.69 16.75
CA TYR A 255 22.09 -9.70 15.70
C TYR A 255 20.84 -9.63 14.81
N ALA A 256 21.02 -9.69 13.50
CA ALA A 256 19.94 -9.86 12.55
C ALA A 256 19.61 -11.33 12.33
N ILE A 257 18.31 -11.64 12.30
CA ILE A 257 17.79 -12.97 12.03
C ILE A 257 16.63 -12.91 11.02
N ASP A 258 16.59 -13.89 10.12
CA ASP A 258 15.45 -14.09 9.21
C ASP A 258 14.16 -14.41 9.99
N LYS A 259 13.05 -13.87 9.51
CA LYS A 259 11.71 -14.03 10.11
C LYS A 259 11.32 -15.50 10.31
N THR A 260 11.58 -16.37 9.33
CA THR A 260 11.21 -17.79 9.40
C THR A 260 12.06 -18.54 10.42
N ALA A 261 13.37 -18.24 10.48
CA ALA A 261 14.27 -18.80 11.48
C ALA A 261 13.87 -18.37 12.90
N PHE A 262 13.53 -17.09 13.09
CA PHE A 262 13.07 -16.59 14.38
C PHE A 262 11.78 -17.29 14.87
N TYR A 263 10.75 -17.39 14.03
CA TYR A 263 9.50 -18.05 14.44
C TYR A 263 9.67 -19.54 14.70
N LYS A 264 10.63 -20.20 14.03
CA LYS A 264 10.98 -21.60 14.33
C LYS A 264 11.61 -21.72 15.73
N LEU A 265 12.52 -20.81 16.10
CA LEU A 265 13.08 -20.77 17.45
C LEU A 265 12.00 -20.52 18.51
N GLN A 266 11.12 -19.55 18.24
CA GLN A 266 10.02 -19.21 19.14
C GLN A 266 9.07 -20.40 19.34
N LYS A 267 8.67 -21.09 18.26
CA LYS A 267 7.80 -22.28 18.33
C LYS A 267 8.44 -23.43 19.11
N ASN A 268 9.76 -23.53 19.09
CA ASN A 268 10.51 -24.57 19.78
C ASN A 268 10.96 -24.18 21.20
N ASN A 269 10.49 -23.04 21.74
CA ASN A 269 10.92 -22.50 23.03
C ASN A 269 12.44 -22.40 23.19
N ALA A 270 13.14 -22.06 22.09
CA ALA A 270 14.61 -21.98 22.04
C ALA A 270 15.15 -20.56 22.33
N LEU A 271 14.29 -19.64 22.78
CA LEU A 271 14.65 -18.27 23.14
C LEU A 271 14.55 -18.12 24.66
N VAL A 272 15.69 -17.89 25.32
CA VAL A 272 15.77 -17.77 26.79
C VAL A 272 15.38 -16.36 27.22
N ASN A 273 14.37 -16.24 28.08
CA ASN A 273 13.84 -14.98 28.63
C ASN A 273 13.51 -13.92 27.57
N ALA A 274 12.93 -14.36 26.45
CA ALA A 274 12.59 -13.47 25.33
C ALA A 274 11.59 -12.38 25.75
N ASN A 275 11.97 -11.11 25.55
CA ASN A 275 11.13 -9.95 25.87
C ASN A 275 11.42 -8.75 24.95
N ASP A 276 10.70 -7.64 25.13
CA ASP A 276 10.78 -6.46 24.25
C ASP A 276 11.61 -5.30 24.85
N TYR A 277 12.21 -5.48 26.02
CA TYR A 277 12.81 -4.38 26.81
C TYR A 277 14.32 -4.52 27.02
N GLU A 278 14.80 -5.66 27.51
CA GLU A 278 16.20 -5.84 27.90
C GLU A 278 16.70 -7.28 27.79
N GLY A 279 18.01 -7.45 27.67
CA GLY A 279 18.68 -8.74 27.64
C GLY A 279 20.08 -8.63 27.09
N LYS A 280 20.90 -9.66 27.34
CA LYS A 280 22.30 -9.66 26.91
C LYS A 280 22.47 -9.49 25.39
N TYR A 281 21.53 -10.02 24.61
CA TYR A 281 21.54 -9.95 23.15
C TYR A 281 20.23 -9.35 22.64
N CYS A 282 20.31 -8.47 21.65
CA CYS A 282 19.15 -7.97 20.92
C CYS A 282 19.07 -8.62 19.54
N LEU A 283 18.02 -9.38 19.29
CA LEU A 283 17.71 -9.98 18.00
C LEU A 283 16.80 -9.04 17.19
N GLU A 284 17.31 -8.52 16.09
CA GLU A 284 16.52 -7.82 15.09
C GLU A 284 15.92 -8.84 14.11
N VAL A 285 14.59 -8.99 14.11
CA VAL A 285 13.88 -9.83 13.15
C VAL A 285 13.68 -9.03 11.87
N TRP A 286 14.28 -9.46 10.76
CA TRP A 286 14.28 -8.69 9.51
C TRP A 286 13.13 -9.05 8.58
N LYS A 287 12.68 -8.06 7.78
CA LYS A 287 11.57 -8.20 6.81
C LYS A 287 11.96 -9.02 5.57
N TYR A 288 13.25 -9.18 5.32
CA TYR A 288 13.85 -10.02 4.29
C TYR A 288 15.08 -10.74 4.86
N ASN A 289 15.51 -11.82 4.22
CA ASN A 289 16.64 -12.62 4.71
C ASN A 289 17.95 -11.82 4.56
N PRO A 290 18.62 -11.43 5.66
CA PRO A 290 19.83 -10.62 5.59
C PRO A 290 21.02 -11.38 4.96
N LEU A 291 21.05 -12.72 5.09
CA LEU A 291 22.15 -13.54 4.57
C LEU A 291 22.25 -13.51 3.05
N THR A 292 21.10 -13.52 2.36
CA THR A 292 21.07 -13.48 0.89
C THR A 292 21.61 -12.16 0.34
N LEU A 293 21.47 -11.07 1.11
CA LEU A 293 21.91 -9.73 0.71
C LEU A 293 23.41 -9.53 0.90
N VAL A 294 24.00 -10.15 1.93
CA VAL A 294 25.46 -10.13 2.14
C VAL A 294 26.18 -10.92 1.05
N GLY A 295 25.63 -12.06 0.61
CA GLY A 295 26.19 -12.82 -0.52
C GLY A 295 27.69 -13.11 -0.34
N GLU A 296 28.50 -12.75 -1.35
CA GLU A 296 29.97 -12.88 -1.37
C GLU A 296 30.69 -11.55 -1.02
N MET A 297 30.04 -10.62 -0.29
CA MET A 297 30.69 -9.39 0.11
C MET A 297 31.97 -9.69 0.93
N PRO A 298 33.09 -9.01 0.65
CA PRO A 298 34.37 -9.23 1.33
C PRO A 298 34.36 -8.51 2.69
N ASN A 299 33.53 -9.00 3.61
CA ASN A 299 33.49 -8.52 4.98
C ASN A 299 34.37 -9.42 5.85
N ASP A 300 35.17 -8.83 6.73
CA ASP A 300 36.00 -9.58 7.69
C ASP A 300 35.12 -10.17 8.81
N ARG A 301 33.98 -9.54 9.09
CA ARG A 301 33.00 -9.98 10.08
C ARG A 301 31.70 -10.44 9.43
N ALA A 302 31.02 -11.35 10.13
CA ALA A 302 29.67 -11.78 9.79
C ALA A 302 28.65 -10.67 10.17
N VAL A 303 28.56 -9.62 9.36
CA VAL A 303 27.66 -8.48 9.55
C VAL A 303 26.61 -8.37 8.44
N VAL A 304 25.51 -7.67 8.70
CA VAL A 304 24.49 -7.33 7.70
C VAL A 304 25.01 -6.38 6.64
N ASP A 305 24.35 -6.35 5.47
CA ASP A 305 24.75 -5.46 4.37
C ASP A 305 24.68 -3.97 4.77
N PRO A 306 25.57 -3.13 4.22
CA PRO A 306 25.76 -1.76 4.69
C PRO A 306 24.56 -0.85 4.41
N LEU A 307 23.81 -1.08 3.32
CA LEU A 307 22.69 -0.22 2.97
C LEU A 307 21.44 -0.54 3.79
N SER A 308 21.18 -1.81 4.09
CA SER A 308 20.16 -2.17 5.08
C SER A 308 20.54 -1.65 6.47
N LEU A 309 21.82 -1.70 6.84
CA LEU A 309 22.29 -1.12 8.10
C LEU A 309 22.01 0.39 8.15
N TYR A 310 22.32 1.11 7.08
CA TYR A 310 21.98 2.52 6.93
C TYR A 310 20.48 2.77 7.13
N LEU A 311 19.62 2.00 6.46
CA LEU A 311 18.15 2.16 6.58
C LEU A 311 17.63 1.86 7.99
N ASN A 312 18.32 1.02 8.76
CA ASN A 312 17.97 0.74 10.16
C ASN A 312 18.28 1.95 11.06
N LEU A 313 19.40 2.63 10.80
CA LEU A 313 19.98 3.63 11.69
C LEU A 313 19.77 5.09 11.24
N LYS A 314 19.31 5.35 10.01
CA LYS A 314 19.19 6.70 9.43
C LYS A 314 18.33 7.70 10.23
N GLU A 315 17.42 7.20 11.09
CA GLU A 315 16.56 8.04 11.94
C GLU A 315 17.14 8.24 13.35
N VAL A 316 18.28 7.60 13.66
CA VAL A 316 18.95 7.71 14.96
C VAL A 316 19.75 9.01 15.00
N ARG A 317 19.45 9.84 16.00
CA ARG A 317 20.10 11.13 16.23
C ARG A 317 21.29 10.98 17.19
N ASP A 318 22.39 10.44 16.69
CA ASP A 318 23.69 10.40 17.37
C ASP A 318 24.77 10.76 16.35
N ALA A 319 25.57 11.79 16.65
CA ALA A 319 26.57 12.32 15.73
C ALA A 319 27.61 11.26 15.28
N ARG A 320 27.95 10.29 16.13
CA ARG A 320 28.89 9.22 15.77
C ARG A 320 28.26 8.23 14.80
N ILE A 321 26.97 7.94 14.98
CA ILE A 321 26.20 7.09 14.07
C ILE A 321 26.04 7.81 12.73
N GLU A 322 25.66 9.09 12.73
CA GLU A 322 25.54 9.90 11.50
C GLU A 322 26.85 9.89 10.70
N MET A 323 28.00 10.13 11.35
CA MET A 323 29.31 10.03 10.70
C MET A 323 29.63 8.64 10.13
N ALA A 324 29.21 7.57 10.82
CA ALA A 324 29.40 6.20 10.33
C ALA A 324 28.51 5.90 9.11
N LEU A 325 27.30 6.44 9.10
CA LEU A 325 26.37 6.32 7.97
C LEU A 325 26.87 7.08 6.73
N ASP A 326 27.48 8.24 6.90
CA ASP A 326 28.09 8.99 5.80
C ASP A 326 29.21 8.18 5.12
N LYS A 327 30.08 7.53 5.90
CA LYS A 327 31.13 6.63 5.39
C LYS A 327 30.55 5.45 4.58
N ILE A 328 29.41 4.90 5.04
CA ILE A 328 28.69 3.86 4.30
C ILE A 328 28.24 4.40 2.93
N LEU A 329 27.63 5.59 2.88
CA LEU A 329 27.17 6.15 1.61
C LEU A 329 28.35 6.48 0.67
N GLU A 330 29.44 7.05 1.19
CA GLU A 330 30.67 7.33 0.43
C GLU A 330 31.25 6.09 -0.23
N LYS A 331 31.30 4.97 0.50
CA LYS A 331 31.87 3.73 -0.04
C LYS A 331 30.89 2.98 -0.95
N TYR A 332 29.60 2.93 -0.60
CA TYR A 332 28.64 2.01 -1.21
C TYR A 332 27.61 2.67 -2.13
N ILE A 333 27.48 4.00 -2.17
CA ILE A 333 26.62 4.71 -3.13
C ILE A 333 27.40 5.64 -4.06
N TRP A 334 28.25 6.49 -3.49
CA TRP A 334 29.10 7.41 -4.24
C TRP A 334 30.26 6.62 -4.89
#